data_AF-A0A6A4H088-F1
#
_entry.id   AF-A0A6A4H088-F1
#
_cell.length_a   1.000
_cell.length_b   1.000
_cell.length_c   1.000
_cell.angle_alpha   90.00
_cell.angle_beta   90.00
_cell.angle_gamma   90.00
#
_symmetry.space_group_name_H-M   'P 1'
#
loop_
_entity.id
_entity.type
_entity.pdbx_description
1 polymer ?
#
loop_
_entity_poly.entity_id
_entity_poly.type
_entity_poly.pdbx_seq_one_letter_code
_entity_poly.pdbx_strand_id
1 'polypeptide(L)'
;TILEEDLQNALRDLQAKYAILKEQAIVMQSSMVLNTAYCNRLRDQLEAQEESQKRTAKGKLMGDGLPRLLTARTFVQRVEEFTKTAE
;
A
#
# COMPACT_ATOMS: atom_id res chain seq x y z
N THR A 1 47.84 -23.78 22.62
CA THR A 1 48.21 -22.87 23.74
C THR A 1 46.94 -22.21 24.27
N ILE A 2 46.92 -21.60 25.46
CA ILE A 2 45.70 -20.94 26.01
C ILE A 2 45.10 -19.94 25.00
N LEU A 3 45.97 -19.16 24.33
CA LEU A 3 45.56 -18.23 23.27
C LEU A 3 44.84 -18.90 22.09
N GLU A 4 45.29 -20.08 21.68
CA GLU A 4 44.67 -20.82 20.58
C GLU A 4 43.25 -21.29 20.97
N GLU A 5 43.09 -21.75 22.20
CA GLU A 5 41.80 -22.17 22.74
C GLU A 5 40.82 -20.98 22.83
N ASP A 6 41.29 -19.83 23.30
CA ASP A 6 40.50 -18.59 23.37
C ASP A 6 40.05 -18.14 21.97
N LEU A 7 40.95 -18.18 20.99
CA LEU A 7 40.63 -17.82 19.61
C LEU A 7 39.62 -18.79 18.98
N GLN A 8 39.74 -20.09 19.24
CA GLN A 8 38.78 -21.09 18.76
C GLN A 8 37.40 -20.89 19.39
N ASN A 9 37.34 -20.57 20.68
CA ASN A 9 36.08 -20.28 21.36
C ASN A 9 35.43 -19.01 20.79
N ALA A 10 36.19 -17.93 20.61
CA ALA A 10 35.69 -16.70 19.99
C ALA A 10 35.18 -16.93 18.56
N LEU A 11 35.86 -17.78 17.78
CA LEU A 11 35.44 -18.14 16.43
C LEU A 11 34.11 -18.89 16.44
N ARG A 12 33.92 -19.87 17.33
CA ARG A 12 32.65 -20.59 17.48
C ARG A 12 31.51 -19.65 17.86
N ASP A 13 31.75 -18.74 18.81
CA ASP A 13 30.76 -17.77 19.25
C ASP A 13 30.32 -16.84 18.10
N LEU A 14 31.28 -16.37 17.30
CA LEU A 14 30.98 -15.55 16.13
C LEU A 14 30.21 -16.35 15.07
N GLN A 15 30.62 -17.59 14.79
CA GLN A 15 29.89 -18.45 13.84
C GLN A 15 28.43 -18.67 14.27
N ALA A 16 28.19 -18.94 15.56
CA ALA A 16 26.85 -19.09 16.10
C ALA A 16 26.01 -17.81 15.93
N LYS A 17 26.60 -16.65 16.23
CA LYS A 17 25.95 -15.34 16.03
C LYS A 17 25.61 -15.10 14.56
N TYR A 18 26.54 -15.36 13.65
CA TYR A 18 26.31 -15.18 12.22
C TYR A 18 25.25 -16.14 11.67
N ALA A 19 25.16 -17.36 12.18
CA ALA A 19 24.12 -18.30 11.79
C ALA A 19 22.73 -17.75 12.14
N ILE A 20 22.56 -17.24 13.36
CA ILE A 20 21.30 -16.63 13.83
C ILE A 20 20.95 -15.39 12.99
N LEU A 21 21.92 -14.50 12.78
CA LEU A 21 21.71 -13.27 12.00
C LEU A 21 21.33 -13.60 10.55
N LYS A 22 21.94 -14.63 9.96
CA LYS A 22 21.61 -15.07 8.61
C LYS A 22 20.18 -15.58 8.53
N GLU A 23 19.74 -16.38 9.51
CA GLU A 23 18.37 -16.87 9.56
C GLU A 23 17.35 -15.72 9.69
N GLN A 24 17.61 -14.77 10.57
CA GLN A 24 16.79 -13.57 10.73
C GLN A 24 16.73 -12.74 9.44
N ALA A 25 17.87 -12.57 8.76
CA ALA A 25 17.92 -11.85 7.49
C ALA A 25 17.08 -12.54 6.40
N ILE A 26 17.11 -13.87 6.32
CA ILE A 26 16.30 -14.65 5.38
C ILE A 26 14.80 -14.44 5.65
N VAL A 27 14.39 -14.51 6.93
CA VAL A 27 12.99 -14.29 7.32
C VAL A 27 12.54 -12.87 6.95
N MET A 28 13.37 -11.87 7.27
CA MET A 28 13.07 -10.47 6.97
C MET A 28 12.98 -10.21 5.45
N GLN A 29 13.90 -10.76 4.66
CA GLN A 29 13.85 -10.63 3.21
C GLN A 29 12.60 -11.30 2.63
N SER A 30 12.26 -12.50 3.11
CA SER A 30 11.08 -13.24 2.69
C SER A 30 9.79 -12.46 2.98
N SER A 31 9.67 -11.87 4.18
CA SER A 31 8.50 -11.07 4.53
C SER A 31 8.41 -9.78 3.71
N MET A 32 9.54 -9.14 3.41
CA MET A 32 9.59 -7.93 2.58
C MET A 32 9.13 -8.21 1.14
N VAL A 33 9.57 -9.33 0.55
CA VAL A 33 9.13 -9.75 -0.78
C VAL A 33 7.62 -10.02 -0.80
N LEU A 34 7.12 -10.76 0.19
CA LEU A 34 5.68 -11.07 0.28
C LEU A 34 4.84 -9.80 0.47
N ASN A 35 5.26 -8.90 1.35
CA ASN A 35 4.60 -7.62 1.58
C ASN A 35 4.59 -6.77 0.30
N THR A 36 5.70 -6.74 -0.44
CA THR A 36 5.75 -5.99 -1.70
C THR A 36 4.77 -6.54 -2.72
N ALA A 37 4.73 -7.87 -2.89
CA ALA A 37 3.79 -8.53 -3.80
C ALA A 37 2.34 -8.28 -3.39
N TYR A 38 2.04 -8.36 -2.09
CA TYR A 38 0.71 -8.08 -1.56
C TYR A 38 0.30 -6.62 -1.77
N CYS A 39 1.16 -5.66 -1.42
CA CYS A 39 0.89 -4.24 -1.60
C CYS A 39 0.67 -3.88 -3.07
N ASN A 40 1.42 -4.47 -4.00
CA ASN A 40 1.20 -4.25 -5.42
C ASN A 40 -0.19 -4.77 -5.85
N ARG A 41 -0.53 -6.01 -5.47
CA ARG A 41 -1.87 -6.56 -5.74
C ARG A 41 -2.99 -5.68 -5.15
N LEU A 42 -2.81 -5.18 -3.94
CA LEU A 42 -3.78 -4.30 -3.29
C LEU A 42 -3.95 -2.98 -4.05
N ARG A 43 -2.84 -2.38 -4.53
CA ARG A 43 -2.89 -1.16 -5.35
C ARG A 43 -3.65 -1.39 -6.66
N ASP A 44 -3.37 -2.49 -7.36
CA ASP A 44 -4.05 -2.82 -8.62
C ASP A 44 -5.56 -2.99 -8.40
N GLN A 45 -5.95 -3.63 -7.28
CA GLN A 45 -7.36 -3.79 -6.91
C GLN A 45 -8.04 -2.47 -6.59
N LEU A 46 -7.36 -1.59 -5.85
CA LEU A 46 -7.86 -0.26 -5.52
C LEU A 46 -7.99 0.60 -6.78
N GLU A 47 -7.00 0.57 -7.68
CA GLU A 47 -7.06 1.28 -8.95
C GLU A 47 -8.24 0.80 -9.81
N ALA A 48 -8.43 -0.51 -9.96
CA ALA A 48 -9.57 -1.08 -10.68
C ALA A 48 -10.91 -0.67 -10.04
N GLN A 49 -10.99 -0.66 -8.70
CA GLN A 49 -12.17 -0.22 -7.98
C GLN A 49 -12.45 1.27 -8.21
N GLU A 50 -11.45 2.13 -8.09
CA GLU A 50 -11.57 3.56 -8.34
C GLU A 50 -11.98 3.85 -9.79
N GLU A 51 -11.42 3.13 -10.76
CA GLU A 51 -11.79 3.29 -12.17
C GLU A 51 -13.25 2.87 -12.40
N SER A 52 -13.69 1.76 -11.78
CA SER A 52 -15.09 1.33 -11.85
C SER A 52 -16.05 2.37 -11.22
N GLN A 53 -15.65 2.99 -10.10
CA GLN A 53 -16.42 4.05 -9.47
C GLN A 53 -16.47 5.31 -10.34
N LYS A 54 -15.35 5.74 -10.94
CA LYS A 54 -15.32 6.85 -11.90
C LYS A 54 -16.24 6.60 -13.09
N ARG A 55 -16.29 5.37 -13.60
CA ARG A 55 -17.22 4.99 -14.70
C ARG A 55 -18.68 5.09 -14.27
N THR A 56 -19.04 4.66 -13.06
CA THR A 56 -20.43 4.78 -12.54
C THR A 56 -20.82 6.19 -12.09
N ALA A 57 -19.82 7.04 -11.80
CA ALA A 57 -19.98 8.46 -11.54
C ALA A 57 -20.25 9.28 -12.81
N LYS A 58 -19.82 8.78 -13.99
CA LYS A 58 -20.02 9.46 -15.27
C LYS A 58 -21.52 9.53 -15.59
N GLY A 59 -22.07 10.75 -15.62
CA GLY A 59 -23.49 11.00 -15.82
C GLY A 59 -24.31 11.26 -14.55
N LYS A 60 -23.69 11.19 -13.36
CA LYS A 60 -24.30 11.63 -12.10
C LYS A 60 -23.84 13.05 -11.75
N LEU A 61 -24.76 13.88 -11.28
CA LEU A 61 -24.44 15.22 -10.76
C LEU A 61 -23.46 15.16 -9.58
N MET A 62 -23.60 14.14 -8.72
CA MET A 62 -22.73 13.86 -7.57
C MET A 62 -22.13 12.46 -7.72
N GLY A 63 -20.93 12.40 -8.29
CA GLY A 63 -20.23 11.16 -8.58
C GLY A 63 -19.44 10.56 -7.41
N ASP A 64 -19.26 11.32 -6.33
CA ASP A 64 -18.40 10.98 -5.18
C ASP A 64 -19.10 10.15 -4.10
N GLY A 65 -20.43 9.99 -4.18
CA GLY A 65 -21.21 9.16 -3.24
C GLY A 65 -21.31 9.71 -1.81
N LEU A 66 -20.80 10.92 -1.57
CA LEU A 66 -20.82 11.57 -0.27
C LEU A 66 -22.12 12.39 -0.09
N PRO A 67 -22.75 12.33 1.10
CA PRO A 67 -23.90 13.18 1.39
C PRO A 67 -23.44 14.64 1.45
N ARG A 68 -24.11 15.53 0.71
CA ARG A 68 -23.86 16.97 0.74
C ARG A 68 -25.12 17.73 1.08
N LEU A 69 -24.95 18.82 1.83
CA LEU A 69 -26.03 19.74 2.13
C LEU A 69 -26.35 20.58 0.89
N LEU A 70 -27.53 20.34 0.30
CA LEU A 70 -28.01 21.05 -0.88
C LEU A 70 -28.45 22.46 -0.50
N THR A 71 -27.53 23.40 -0.54
CA THR A 71 -27.86 24.83 -0.42
C THR A 71 -28.36 25.32 -1.78
N ALA A 72 -29.52 25.98 -1.81
CA ALA A 72 -30.23 26.29 -3.05
C ALA A 72 -29.34 26.94 -4.14
N ARG A 73 -28.53 27.95 -3.78
CA ARG A 73 -27.66 28.65 -4.73
C ARG A 73 -26.53 27.79 -5.29
N THR A 74 -25.85 27.04 -4.42
CA THR A 74 -24.70 26.21 -4.81
C THR A 74 -25.13 25.00 -5.61
N PHE A 75 -26.28 24.42 -5.28
CA PHE A 75 -26.86 23.31 -6.03
C PHE A 75 -27.29 23.72 -7.44
N VAL A 76 -28.02 24.84 -7.58
CA VAL A 76 -28.48 25.33 -8.90
C VAL A 76 -27.30 25.63 -9.82
N GLN A 77 -26.26 26.31 -9.32
CA GLN A 77 -25.03 26.55 -10.10
C GLN A 77 -24.38 25.24 -10.58
N ARG A 78 -24.34 24.21 -9.72
CA ARG A 78 -23.75 22.91 -10.06
C ARG A 78 -24.56 22.16 -11.13
N VAL A 79 -25.88 22.28 -11.09
CA VAL A 79 -26.79 21.69 -12.10
C VAL A 79 -26.59 22.38 -13.45
N GLU A 80 -26.53 23.72 -13.48
CA GLU A 80 -26.30 24.49 -14.71
C GLU A 80 -24.94 24.16 -15.36
N GLU A 81 -23.89 24.02 -14.54
CA GLU A 81 -22.57 23.57 -15.00
C GLU A 81 -22.65 22.18 -15.63
N PHE A 82 -23.32 21.24 -14.97
CA PHE A 82 -23.46 19.86 -15.44
C PHE A 82 -24.25 19.76 -16.76
N THR A 83 -25.36 20.50 -16.89
CA THR A 83 -26.17 20.50 -18.13
C THR A 83 -25.42 21.10 -19.31
N LYS A 84 -24.64 22.17 -19.10
CA LYS A 84 -23.80 22.77 -20.17
C LYS A 84 -22.70 21.86 -20.67
N THR A 85 -22.17 20.97 -19.81
CA THR A 85 -21.17 19.97 -20.21
C THR A 85 -21.78 18.71 -20.83
N ALA A 86 -23.10 18.53 -20.74
CA ALA A 86 -23.81 17.37 -21.27
C ALA A 86 -24.48 17.62 -22.64
N GLU A 87 -24.59 18.88 -23.07
CA GLU A 87 -24.87 19.31 -24.46
C GLU A 87 -23.61 19.15 -25.34
#